data_AF-V4LVH4-F1
#
_entry.id   AF-V4LVH4-F1
#
_cell.length_a   1.000
_cell.length_b   1.000
_cell.length_c   1.000
_cell.angle_alpha   90.00
_cell.angle_beta   90.00
_cell.angle_gamma   90.00
#
_symmetry.space_group_name_H-M   'P 1'
#
loop_
_entity.id
_entity.type
_entity.pdbx_description
1 polymer ?
#
loop_
_entity_poly.entity_id
_entity_poly.type
_entity_poly.pdbx_seq_one_letter_code
_entity_poly.pdbx_strand_id
1 'polypeptide(L)'
;MLMPGCEGRKDFLRHIVNPRISEALLSADEGRAVETINRKPDDIRQIASKLSSVLGDIRKRIVNAENSYNFSIYGGSLEGLARYLSSSAWDDLVQATIAELREYPDALNYAVNVIAGILAEASEAYRDSCPQVSEAAQRALARLNDLVKSASKSSPHVNEPDEVAARTDKGTNRG
;
A
#
# COMPACT_ATOMS: atom_id res chain seq x y z
N MET A 1 -4.72 35.28 19.03
CA MET A 1 -4.43 34.81 17.66
C MET A 1 -5.37 33.66 17.38
N LEU A 2 -6.36 33.85 16.49
CA LEU A 2 -7.07 32.71 15.90
C LEU A 2 -6.07 32.02 14.99
N MET A 3 -5.71 30.78 15.31
CA MET A 3 -5.02 29.92 14.34
C MET A 3 -5.90 29.87 13.09
N PRO A 4 -5.38 30.14 11.88
CA PRO A 4 -6.17 29.92 10.67
C PRO A 4 -6.65 28.47 10.69
N GLY A 5 -7.96 28.29 10.67
CA GLY A 5 -8.57 26.97 10.73
C GLY A 5 -8.14 26.13 9.52
N CYS A 6 -8.01 24.82 9.72
CA CYS A 6 -7.81 23.89 8.62
C CYS A 6 -9.07 23.86 7.75
N GLU A 7 -9.02 24.47 6.57
CA GLU A 7 -10.11 24.49 5.61
C GLU A 7 -9.72 23.69 4.37
N GLY A 8 -10.67 22.97 3.76
CA GLY A 8 -10.41 22.14 2.58
C GLY A 8 -11.44 22.38 1.50
N ARG A 9 -10.99 22.64 0.27
CA ARG A 9 -11.88 22.70 -0.90
C ARG A 9 -12.11 21.33 -1.54
N LYS A 10 -11.22 20.37 -1.28
CA LYS A 10 -11.33 18.99 -1.75
C LYS A 10 -11.64 18.07 -0.58
N ASP A 11 -12.71 17.30 -0.70
CA ASP A 11 -13.01 16.16 0.16
C ASP A 11 -12.05 15.00 -0.15
N PHE A 12 -11.40 14.44 0.87
CA PHE A 12 -10.36 13.41 0.70
C PHE A 12 -10.91 12.15 0.04
N LEU A 13 -12.06 11.66 0.51
CA LEU A 13 -12.66 10.46 -0.06
C LEU A 13 -13.18 10.73 -1.48
N ARG A 14 -14.02 11.75 -1.66
CA ARG A 14 -14.71 11.96 -2.95
C ARG A 14 -13.79 12.47 -4.06
N HIS A 15 -12.85 13.37 -3.76
CA HIS A 15 -12.08 14.06 -4.79
C HIS A 15 -10.65 13.52 -4.96
N ILE A 16 -10.16 12.68 -4.04
CA ILE A 16 -8.79 12.14 -4.10
C ILE A 16 -8.83 10.61 -4.17
N VAL A 17 -9.41 9.95 -3.16
CA VAL A 17 -9.39 8.48 -3.06
C VAL A 17 -10.24 7.83 -4.14
N ASN A 18 -11.50 8.24 -4.28
CA ASN A 18 -12.43 7.58 -5.19
C ASN A 18 -11.99 7.64 -6.66
N PRO A 19 -11.52 8.80 -7.21
CA PRO A 19 -11.01 8.84 -8.57
C PRO A 19 -9.82 7.90 -8.80
N ARG A 20 -8.84 7.93 -7.89
CA ARG A 20 -7.63 7.09 -7.95
C ARG A 20 -7.96 5.60 -7.91
N ILE A 21 -8.80 5.18 -6.97
CA ILE A 21 -9.20 3.77 -6.85
C ILE A 21 -10.04 3.34 -8.04
N SER A 22 -10.94 4.20 -8.55
CA SER A 22 -11.77 3.83 -9.70
C SER A 22 -10.93 3.63 -10.96
N GLU A 23 -9.96 4.52 -11.22
CA GLU A 23 -9.01 4.35 -12.32
C GLU A 23 -8.14 3.09 -12.17
N ALA A 24 -7.70 2.80 -10.94
CA ALA A 24 -6.93 1.61 -10.61
C ALA A 24 -7.72 0.32 -10.85
N LEU A 25 -9.00 0.29 -10.47
CA LEU A 25 -9.89 -0.84 -10.70
C LEU A 25 -10.12 -1.09 -12.19
N LEU A 26 -10.39 -0.03 -12.97
CA LEU A 26 -10.54 -0.14 -14.43
C LEU A 26 -9.26 -0.70 -15.07
N SER A 27 -8.09 -0.22 -14.63
CA SER A 27 -6.81 -0.71 -15.13
C SER A 27 -6.53 -2.17 -14.76
N ALA A 28 -6.98 -2.62 -13.59
CA ALA A 28 -6.89 -4.01 -13.17
C ALA A 28 -7.82 -4.91 -14.01
N ASP A 29 -9.06 -4.49 -14.23
CA ASP A 29 -10.05 -5.23 -15.02
C ASP A 29 -9.63 -5.36 -16.50
N GLU A 30 -8.98 -4.33 -17.05
CA GLU A 30 -8.42 -4.34 -18.41
C GLU A 30 -7.07 -5.08 -18.49
N GLY A 31 -6.55 -5.60 -17.39
CA GLY A 31 -5.25 -6.29 -17.33
C GLY A 31 -4.03 -5.39 -17.56
N ARG A 32 -4.21 -4.06 -17.53
CA ARG A 32 -3.14 -3.07 -17.70
C ARG A 32 -2.30 -2.83 -16.45
N ALA A 33 -2.82 -3.25 -15.28
CA ALA A 33 -2.16 -3.09 -13.99
C ALA A 33 -1.18 -4.22 -13.64
N VAL A 34 -1.14 -5.29 -14.45
CA VAL A 34 -0.39 -6.52 -14.19
C VAL A 34 0.56 -6.77 -15.36
N GLU A 35 1.79 -7.19 -15.07
CA GLU A 35 2.74 -7.57 -16.11
C GLU A 35 2.27 -8.87 -16.80
N THR A 36 2.18 -8.83 -18.13
CA THR A 36 1.62 -9.92 -18.94
C THR A 36 2.69 -10.78 -19.59
N ILE A 37 3.96 -10.34 -19.55
CA ILE A 37 5.07 -11.03 -20.22
C ILE A 37 5.28 -12.39 -19.56
N ASN A 38 5.29 -13.46 -20.37
CA ASN A 38 5.52 -14.85 -19.95
C ASN A 38 4.50 -15.43 -18.95
N ARG A 39 3.32 -14.83 -18.78
CA ARG A 39 2.27 -15.36 -17.89
C ARG A 39 1.10 -15.95 -18.69
N LYS A 40 0.46 -16.99 -18.14
CA LYS A 40 -0.75 -17.55 -18.75
C LYS A 40 -1.92 -16.57 -18.55
N PRO A 41 -2.89 -16.52 -19.48
CA PRO A 41 -4.07 -15.68 -19.32
C PRO A 41 -4.86 -15.93 -18.03
N ASP A 42 -4.87 -17.17 -17.53
CA ASP A 42 -5.55 -17.52 -16.28
C ASP A 42 -4.85 -16.93 -15.05
N ASP A 43 -3.51 -16.97 -15.02
CA ASP A 43 -2.70 -16.36 -13.95
C ASP A 43 -2.90 -14.84 -13.94
N ILE A 44 -2.90 -14.20 -15.12
CA ILE A 44 -3.15 -12.75 -15.25
C ILE A 44 -4.52 -12.39 -14.69
N ARG A 45 -5.56 -13.17 -15.04
CA ARG A 45 -6.93 -12.96 -14.53
C ARG A 45 -7.01 -13.13 -13.01
N GLN A 46 -6.32 -14.13 -12.47
CA GLN A 46 -6.28 -14.38 -11.03
C GLN A 46 -5.60 -13.22 -10.28
N ILE A 47 -4.45 -12.75 -10.77
CA ILE A 47 -3.70 -11.64 -10.18
C ILE A 47 -4.52 -10.34 -10.28
N ALA A 48 -5.12 -10.05 -11.43
CA ALA A 48 -5.99 -8.90 -11.62
C ALA A 48 -7.18 -8.94 -10.65
N SER A 49 -7.85 -10.09 -10.52
CA SER A 49 -8.96 -10.26 -9.57
C SER A 49 -8.53 -10.01 -8.12
N LYS A 50 -7.36 -10.53 -7.73
CA LYS A 50 -6.78 -10.30 -6.40
C LYS A 50 -6.46 -8.82 -6.17
N LEU A 51 -5.84 -8.17 -7.14
CA LEU A 51 -5.55 -6.73 -7.11
C LEU A 51 -6.84 -5.92 -6.96
N SER A 52 -7.87 -6.20 -7.76
CA SER A 52 -9.18 -5.54 -7.67
C SER A 52 -9.82 -5.70 -6.30
N SER A 53 -9.73 -6.90 -5.70
CA SER A 53 -10.19 -7.14 -4.32
C SER A 53 -9.46 -6.26 -3.32
N VAL A 54 -8.13 -6.19 -3.41
CA VAL A 54 -7.31 -5.37 -2.49
C VAL A 54 -7.59 -3.88 -2.65
N LEU A 55 -7.74 -3.38 -3.88
CA LEU A 55 -8.14 -1.99 -4.14
C LEU A 55 -9.54 -1.66 -3.56
N GLY A 56 -10.48 -2.61 -3.67
CA GLY A 56 -11.79 -2.52 -3.04
C GLY A 56 -11.71 -2.43 -1.51
N ASP A 57 -10.86 -3.25 -0.90
CA ASP A 57 -10.63 -3.25 0.55
C ASP A 57 -9.95 -1.97 1.03
N ILE A 58 -8.98 -1.42 0.29
CA ILE A 58 -8.39 -0.11 0.57
C ILE A 58 -9.47 0.95 0.62
N ARG A 59 -10.34 1.03 -0.40
CA ARG A 59 -11.46 1.99 -0.43
C ARG A 59 -12.36 1.83 0.79
N LYS A 60 -12.77 0.59 1.09
CA LYS A 60 -13.67 0.28 2.20
C LYS A 60 -13.06 0.68 3.54
N ARG A 61 -11.78 0.39 3.77
CA ARG A 61 -11.08 0.77 5.01
C ARG A 61 -10.99 2.29 5.17
N ILE A 62 -10.72 3.03 4.08
CA ILE A 62 -10.70 4.50 4.13
C ILE A 62 -12.10 5.07 4.39
N VAL A 63 -13.16 4.53 3.78
CA VAL A 63 -14.56 4.94 4.07
C VAL A 63 -14.89 4.73 5.54
N ASN A 64 -14.52 3.58 6.11
CA ASN A 64 -14.73 3.31 7.53
C ASN A 64 -13.93 4.28 8.41
N ALA A 65 -12.71 4.61 8.01
CA ALA A 65 -11.89 5.59 8.71
C ALA A 65 -12.49 7.00 8.63
N GLU A 66 -13.11 7.41 7.52
CA GLU A 66 -13.81 8.69 7.44
C GLU A 66 -14.87 8.83 8.52
N ASN A 67 -15.64 7.77 8.77
CA ASN A 67 -16.65 7.74 9.82
C ASN A 67 -16.02 7.76 11.23
N SER A 68 -14.98 6.95 11.46
CA SER A 68 -14.34 6.83 12.79
C SER A 68 -13.52 8.05 13.20
N TYR A 69 -12.84 8.69 12.24
CA TYR A 69 -12.00 9.87 12.48
C TYR A 69 -12.73 11.19 12.17
N ASN A 70 -13.95 11.11 11.61
CA ASN A 70 -14.83 12.21 11.25
C ASN A 70 -14.12 13.29 10.42
N PHE A 71 -13.56 12.91 9.26
CA PHE A 71 -12.72 13.80 8.45
C PHE A 71 -13.34 14.30 7.14
N SER A 72 -14.60 13.96 6.87
CA SER A 72 -15.36 14.51 5.75
C SER A 72 -15.44 16.04 5.86
N ILE A 73 -15.32 16.75 4.73
CA ILE A 73 -15.50 18.21 4.74
C ILE A 73 -16.97 18.64 4.91
N TYR A 74 -17.91 17.69 4.84
CA TYR A 74 -19.35 17.91 4.96
C TYR A 74 -19.87 17.67 6.39
N GLY A 75 -19.16 18.17 7.40
CA GLY A 75 -19.54 18.03 8.81
C GLY A 75 -18.50 17.37 9.73
N GLY A 76 -17.33 17.05 9.19
CA GLY A 76 -16.16 16.61 9.95
C GLY A 76 -15.06 17.67 10.04
N SER A 77 -13.83 17.23 10.31
CA SER A 77 -12.64 18.08 10.42
C SER A 77 -11.43 17.46 9.72
N LEU A 78 -10.70 18.28 8.96
CA LEU A 78 -9.44 17.87 8.33
C LEU A 78 -8.35 17.48 9.34
N GLU A 79 -8.43 17.95 10.58
CA GLU A 79 -7.55 17.45 11.64
C GLU A 79 -7.78 15.94 11.89
N GLY A 80 -9.02 15.47 11.71
CA GLY A 80 -9.35 14.04 11.72
C GLY A 80 -8.61 13.26 10.64
N LEU A 81 -8.43 13.85 9.46
CA LEU A 81 -7.66 13.23 8.37
C LEU A 81 -6.18 13.17 8.74
N ALA A 82 -5.61 14.25 9.28
CA ALA A 82 -4.22 14.25 9.74
C ALA A 82 -3.97 13.19 10.82
N ARG A 83 -4.92 13.04 11.76
CA ARG A 83 -4.89 11.98 12.78
C ARG A 83 -4.97 10.59 12.15
N TYR A 84 -5.86 10.37 11.19
CA TYR A 84 -5.98 9.09 10.50
C TYR A 84 -4.69 8.72 9.77
N LEU A 85 -4.13 9.63 8.96
CA LEU A 85 -2.87 9.41 8.22
C LEU A 85 -1.67 9.19 9.14
N SER A 86 -1.76 9.57 10.41
CA SER A 86 -0.71 9.36 11.42
C SER A 86 -1.02 8.18 12.37
N SER A 87 -2.12 7.45 12.13
CA SER A 87 -2.61 6.42 13.04
C SER A 87 -2.14 5.02 12.66
N SER A 88 -2.21 4.10 13.62
CA SER A 88 -2.02 2.67 13.37
C SER A 88 -3.04 2.12 12.37
N ALA A 89 -4.26 2.67 12.30
CA ALA A 89 -5.26 2.22 11.33
C ALA A 89 -4.82 2.47 9.87
N TRP A 90 -4.03 3.52 9.62
CA TRP A 90 -3.40 3.73 8.31
C TRP A 90 -2.27 2.73 8.08
N ASP A 91 -1.39 2.56 9.06
CA ASP A 91 -0.27 1.64 8.95
C ASP A 91 -0.75 0.18 8.74
N ASP A 92 -1.84 -0.22 9.41
CA ASP A 92 -2.50 -1.53 9.25
C ASP A 92 -3.10 -1.72 7.85
N LEU A 93 -3.63 -0.66 7.24
CA LEU A 93 -4.11 -0.70 5.85
C LEU A 93 -2.94 -0.97 4.89
N VAL A 94 -1.82 -0.26 5.09
CA VAL A 94 -0.62 -0.43 4.26
C VAL A 94 -0.03 -1.83 4.43
N GLN A 95 0.11 -2.29 5.67
CA GLN A 95 0.65 -3.63 5.95
C GLN A 95 -0.25 -4.74 5.39
N ALA A 96 -1.57 -4.62 5.52
CA ALA A 96 -2.50 -5.58 4.92
C ALA A 96 -2.37 -5.60 3.39
N THR A 97 -2.26 -4.43 2.74
CA THR A 97 -2.05 -4.34 1.29
C THR A 97 -0.77 -5.06 0.87
N ILE A 98 0.33 -4.83 1.59
CA ILE A 98 1.62 -5.48 1.34
C ILE A 98 1.50 -7.00 1.51
N ALA A 99 0.91 -7.46 2.62
CA ALA A 99 0.77 -8.88 2.92
C ALA A 99 -0.05 -9.63 1.87
N GLU A 100 -1.17 -9.06 1.43
CA GLU A 100 -2.10 -9.66 0.47
C GLU A 100 -1.54 -9.78 -0.95
N LEU A 101 -0.59 -8.91 -1.33
CA LEU A 101 -0.01 -8.86 -2.68
C LEU A 101 1.48 -9.25 -2.72
N ARG A 102 2.08 -9.67 -1.60
CA ARG A 102 3.52 -9.97 -1.50
C ARG A 102 4.03 -10.97 -2.55
N GLU A 103 3.16 -11.90 -2.98
CA GLU A 103 3.48 -12.96 -3.94
C GLU A 103 3.38 -12.48 -5.39
N TYR A 104 2.87 -11.25 -5.61
CA TYR A 104 2.66 -10.65 -6.92
C TYR A 104 3.35 -9.26 -6.97
N PRO A 105 4.68 -9.20 -7.16
CA PRO A 105 5.45 -7.96 -7.02
C PRO A 105 4.96 -6.80 -7.91
N ASP A 106 4.49 -7.10 -9.11
CA ASP A 106 3.93 -6.12 -10.05
C ASP A 106 2.57 -5.57 -9.58
N ALA A 107 1.67 -6.44 -9.11
CA ALA A 107 0.40 -6.02 -8.54
C ALA A 107 0.59 -5.25 -7.22
N LEU A 108 1.54 -5.68 -6.38
CA LEU A 108 1.93 -4.95 -5.18
C LEU A 108 2.47 -3.56 -5.53
N ASN A 109 3.40 -3.48 -6.48
CA ASN A 109 3.94 -2.20 -6.94
C ASN A 109 2.83 -1.28 -7.47
N TYR A 110 1.88 -1.83 -8.23
CA TYR A 110 0.73 -1.07 -8.71
C TYR A 110 -0.13 -0.54 -7.56
N ALA A 111 -0.54 -1.38 -6.61
CA ALA A 111 -1.34 -0.97 -5.46
C ALA A 111 -0.62 0.07 -4.58
N VAL A 112 0.69 -0.11 -4.34
CA VAL A 112 1.54 0.84 -3.62
C VAL A 112 1.58 2.19 -4.35
N ASN A 113 1.71 2.19 -5.67
CA ASN A 113 1.70 3.43 -6.46
C ASN A 113 0.34 4.15 -6.39
N VAL A 114 -0.77 3.42 -6.30
CA VAL A 114 -2.09 4.01 -6.08
C VAL A 114 -2.16 4.69 -4.70
N ILE A 115 -1.70 4.02 -3.63
CA ILE A 115 -1.66 4.62 -2.29
C ILE A 115 -0.73 5.84 -2.27
N ALA A 116 0.45 5.74 -2.87
CA ALA A 116 1.40 6.84 -2.98
C ALA A 116 0.79 8.03 -3.73
N GLY A 117 0.05 7.78 -4.82
CA GLY A 117 -0.67 8.79 -5.57
C GLY A 117 -1.76 9.51 -4.76
N ILE A 118 -2.51 8.77 -3.93
CA ILE A 118 -3.48 9.33 -2.99
C ILE A 118 -2.79 10.27 -1.99
N LEU A 119 -1.68 9.83 -1.39
CA LEU A 119 -0.92 10.61 -0.41
C LEU A 119 -0.28 11.86 -1.03
N ALA A 120 0.32 11.71 -2.21
CA ALA A 120 0.91 12.83 -2.94
C ALA A 120 -0.16 13.88 -3.29
N GLU A 121 -1.31 13.45 -3.81
CA GLU A 121 -2.39 14.38 -4.14
C GLU A 121 -3.00 15.04 -2.90
N ALA A 122 -3.13 14.33 -1.78
CA ALA A 122 -3.53 14.92 -0.51
C ALA A 122 -2.52 15.95 -0.01
N SER A 123 -1.23 15.64 -0.06
CA SER A 123 -0.16 16.60 0.28
C SER A 123 -0.32 17.90 -0.50
N GLU A 124 -0.49 17.82 -1.81
CA GLU A 124 -0.64 19.00 -2.66
C GLU A 124 -1.95 19.74 -2.42
N ALA A 125 -3.07 19.00 -2.33
CA ALA A 125 -4.41 19.59 -2.20
C ALA A 125 -4.60 20.40 -0.92
N TYR A 126 -3.90 20.03 0.16
CA TYR A 126 -4.05 20.65 1.47
C TYR A 126 -2.85 21.52 1.88
N ARG A 127 -1.81 21.65 1.04
CA ARG A 127 -0.58 22.37 1.37
C ARG A 127 -0.83 23.75 1.97
N ASP A 128 -1.66 24.56 1.32
CA ASP A 128 -1.88 25.96 1.71
C ASP A 128 -3.05 26.14 2.68
N SER A 129 -3.99 25.19 2.70
CA SER A 129 -5.28 25.34 3.39
C SER A 129 -5.36 24.52 4.69
N CYS A 130 -4.56 23.46 4.82
CA CYS A 130 -4.38 22.69 6.03
C CYS A 130 -2.99 22.00 6.06
N PRO A 131 -1.92 22.74 6.40
CA PRO A 131 -0.54 22.23 6.39
C PRO A 131 -0.35 20.95 7.21
N GLN A 132 -1.12 20.80 8.30
CA GLN A 132 -1.08 19.61 9.15
C GLN A 132 -1.43 18.32 8.38
N VAL A 133 -2.41 18.37 7.49
CA VAL A 133 -2.77 17.23 6.63
C VAL A 133 -1.68 17.02 5.59
N SER A 134 -1.17 18.10 4.98
CA SER A 134 -0.09 18.01 4.01
C SER A 134 1.14 17.28 4.59
N GLU A 135 1.58 17.69 5.77
CA GLU A 135 2.70 17.05 6.45
C GLU A 135 2.39 15.61 6.88
N ALA A 136 1.17 15.34 7.36
CA ALA A 136 0.76 13.98 7.72
C ALA A 136 0.80 13.05 6.51
N ALA A 137 0.36 13.52 5.34
CA ALA A 137 0.43 12.78 4.08
C ALA A 137 1.88 12.52 3.65
N GLN A 138 2.78 13.52 3.75
CA GLN A 138 4.20 13.34 3.47
C GLN A 138 4.87 12.34 4.41
N ARG A 139 4.57 12.39 5.71
CA ARG A 139 5.06 11.41 6.69
C ARG A 139 4.53 10.02 6.38
N ALA A 140 3.25 9.89 6.03
CA ALA A 140 2.65 8.61 5.63
C ALA A 140 3.30 8.05 4.35
N LEU A 141 3.67 8.92 3.40
CA LEU A 141 4.34 8.52 2.17
C LEU A 141 5.76 8.01 2.44
N ALA A 142 6.50 8.67 3.33
CA ALA A 142 7.81 8.20 3.78
C ALA A 142 7.69 6.82 4.44
N ARG A 143 6.73 6.64 5.35
CA ARG A 143 6.48 5.35 6.02
C ARG A 143 6.08 4.24 5.04
N LEU A 144 5.24 4.54 4.05
CA LEU A 144 4.89 3.60 2.98
C LEU A 144 6.14 3.08 2.27
N ASN A 145 7.03 3.99 1.86
CA ASN A 145 8.26 3.63 1.17
C ASN A 145 9.19 2.76 2.04
N ASP A 146 9.27 3.03 3.34
CA ASP A 146 10.08 2.24 4.26
C ASP A 146 9.51 0.85 4.50
N LEU A 147 8.18 0.73 4.62
CA LEU A 147 7.48 -0.56 4.75
C LEU A 147 7.64 -1.43 3.50
N VAL A 148 7.56 -0.83 2.30
CA VAL A 148 7.77 -1.56 1.04
C VAL A 148 9.22 -2.04 0.94
N LYS A 149 10.19 -1.19 1.27
CA LYS A 149 11.62 -1.58 1.28
C LYS A 149 11.91 -2.69 2.29
N SER A 150 11.30 -2.66 3.47
CA SER A 150 11.51 -3.72 4.47
C SER A 150 10.87 -5.04 4.03
N ALA A 151 9.67 -4.99 3.44
CA ALA A 151 9.00 -6.16 2.88
C ALA A 151 9.85 -6.83 1.78
N SER A 152 10.41 -6.05 0.85
CA SER A 152 11.30 -6.58 -0.20
C SER A 152 12.58 -7.23 0.35
N LYS A 153 13.11 -6.75 1.48
CA LYS A 153 14.31 -7.32 2.12
C LYS A 153 14.02 -8.59 2.93
N SER A 154 12.78 -8.74 3.42
CA SER A 154 12.35 -9.87 4.25
C SER A 154 11.93 -11.12 3.48
N SER A 155 11.90 -11.05 2.13
CA SER A 155 11.61 -12.21 1.30
C SER A 155 12.77 -13.22 1.40
N PRO A 156 12.54 -14.47 1.87
CA PRO A 156 13.61 -15.44 2.00
C PRO A 156 14.08 -15.84 0.61
N HIS A 157 15.36 -15.62 0.32
CA HIS A 157 16.05 -16.40 -0.70
C HIS A 157 16.08 -17.85 -0.22
N VAL A 158 15.23 -18.69 -0.84
CA VAL A 158 15.51 -20.11 -1.01
C VAL A 158 16.78 -20.19 -1.83
N ASN A 159 17.87 -20.58 -1.17
CA ASN A 159 18.96 -21.37 -1.73
C ASN A 159 19.80 -21.88 -0.55
N GLU A 160 19.32 -22.96 0.06
CA GLU A 160 20.22 -24.01 0.52
C GLU A 160 20.24 -25.09 -0.58
N PRO A 161 21.39 -25.71 -0.80
CA PRO A 161 21.49 -27.05 -0.24
C PRO A 161 22.62 -27.18 0.78
N ASP A 162 22.24 -27.81 1.89
CA ASP A 162 23.06 -28.64 2.77
C ASP A 162 24.28 -29.26 2.06
N GLU A 163 25.48 -28.99 2.54
CA GLU A 163 26.59 -29.93 2.43
C GLU A 163 26.82 -30.58 3.80
N VAL A 164 26.07 -31.66 4.04
CA VAL A 164 26.36 -32.64 5.08
C VAL A 164 27.65 -33.36 4.70
N ALA A 165 28.76 -32.98 5.33
CA ALA A 165 29.96 -33.81 5.36
C ALA A 165 30.36 -34.10 6.80
N ALA A 166 29.67 -35.07 7.42
CA ALA A 166 30.11 -35.72 8.63
C ALA A 166 30.36 -37.23 8.38
N ARG A 167 31.66 -37.56 8.29
CA ARG A 167 32.33 -38.77 8.79
C ARG A 167 31.97 -40.13 8.19
N THR A 168 33.01 -40.82 7.70
CA THR A 168 33.35 -42.16 8.22
C THR A 168 34.86 -42.40 8.23
N ASP A 169 35.27 -43.04 9.31
CA ASP A 169 36.60 -43.35 9.81
C ASP A 169 37.14 -44.68 9.23
N LYS A 170 38.47 -44.82 9.27
CA LYS A 170 39.37 -46.01 9.22
C LYS A 170 38.89 -47.39 8.71
N GLY A 171 39.75 -48.01 7.90
CA GLY A 171 39.82 -49.47 7.69
C GLY A 171 41.09 -49.94 6.96
N THR A 172 41.86 -50.80 7.62
CA THR A 172 43.21 -51.31 7.36
C THR A 172 43.36 -52.40 6.25
N ASN A 173 44.52 -52.40 5.58
CA ASN A 173 45.37 -53.54 5.12
C ASN A 173 45.33 -54.17 3.69
N ARG A 174 46.58 -54.42 3.25
CA ARG A 174 47.18 -55.44 2.36
C ARG A 174 47.13 -55.31 0.83
N GLY A 175 48.33 -55.22 0.28
CA GLY A 175 48.77 -55.51 -1.09
C GLY A 175 50.29 -55.35 -1.14
#